data_AF-A0A7K4J4A7-F1
#
_entry.id   AF-A0A7K4J4A7-F1
#
_cell.length_a   1.000
_cell.length_b   1.000
_cell.length_c   1.000
_cell.angle_alpha   90.00
_cell.angle_beta   90.00
_cell.angle_gamma   90.00
#
_symmetry.space_group_name_H-M   'P 1'
#
loop_
_entity.id
_entity.type
_entity.pdbx_description
1 polymer ?
#
loop_
_entity_poly.entity_id
_entity_poly.type
_entity_poly.pdbx_seq_one_letter_code
_entity_poly.pdbx_strand_id
1 'polypeptide(L)'
;RQQRLQKERLMNDFSAALNNFQAIQRRVSEKEKETVARARAGSRISADERFREEQLVSFDSGEDWNQMQSQEEDVAITEQDLELIKERETAIRQLEADILDVNQIFKDLAMMIHDQGDMIDSIEANVESAEVHVERASEQLQRAAYYQKKSRKKMCILILGLAVAFIIIGLFFWLITK
;
A
#
# COMPACT_ATOMS: atom_id res chain seq x y z
N ARG A 1 7.37 -14.84 9.62
CA ARG A 1 8.37 -14.61 8.52
C ARG A 1 7.82 -14.35 7.10
N GLN A 2 7.10 -15.28 6.45
CA GLN A 2 6.67 -15.09 5.05
C GLN A 2 5.74 -13.88 4.85
N GLN A 3 4.81 -13.66 5.76
CA GLN A 3 3.87 -12.51 5.71
C GLN A 3 4.59 -11.16 5.86
N ARG A 4 5.59 -11.08 6.76
CA ARG A 4 6.43 -9.88 6.94
C ARG A 4 7.20 -9.55 5.67
N LEU A 5 7.80 -10.56 5.04
CA LEU A 5 8.51 -10.41 3.76
C LEU A 5 7.57 -10.01 2.61
N GLN A 6 6.35 -10.54 2.54
CA GLN A 6 5.36 -10.15 1.55
C GLN A 6 4.91 -8.70 1.73
N LYS A 7 4.67 -8.30 2.98
CA LYS A 7 4.32 -6.92 3.33
C LYS A 7 5.43 -5.94 2.95
N GLU A 8 6.68 -6.23 3.31
CA GLU A 8 7.84 -5.42 2.93
C GLU A 8 8.00 -5.31 1.41
N ARG A 9 7.79 -6.40 0.67
CA ARG A 9 7.83 -6.37 -0.80
C ARG A 9 6.74 -5.49 -1.40
N LEU A 10 5.48 -5.72 -1.01
CA LEU A 10 4.34 -4.96 -1.52
C LEU A 10 4.52 -3.45 -1.27
N MET A 11 5.11 -3.12 -0.12
CA MET A 11 5.39 -1.75 0.27
C MET A 11 6.52 -1.12 -0.53
N ASN A 12 7.60 -1.86 -0.80
CA ASN A 12 8.66 -1.40 -1.70
C ASN A 12 8.13 -1.15 -3.11
N ASP A 13 7.25 -2.03 -3.61
CA ASP A 13 6.60 -1.89 -4.90
C ASP A 13 5.66 -0.67 -4.93
N PHE A 14 4.88 -0.47 -3.87
CA PHE A 14 3.99 0.67 -3.72
C PHE A 14 4.75 2.00 -3.61
N SER A 15 5.84 2.04 -2.83
CA SER A 15 6.76 3.17 -2.74
C SER A 15 7.39 3.51 -4.09
N ALA A 16 7.82 2.50 -4.85
CA ALA A 16 8.36 2.69 -6.20
C ALA A 16 7.31 3.26 -7.17
N ALA A 17 6.09 2.73 -7.15
CA ALA A 17 4.98 3.23 -7.96
C ALA A 17 4.62 4.68 -7.63
N LEU A 18 4.57 5.02 -6.34
CA LEU A 18 4.31 6.37 -5.84
C LEU A 18 5.40 7.38 -6.23
N ASN A 19 6.67 7.00 -6.09
CA ASN A 19 7.79 7.85 -6.51
C ASN A 19 7.74 8.12 -8.02
N ASN A 20 7.41 7.11 -8.82
CA ASN A 20 7.22 7.29 -10.26
C ASN A 20 6.03 8.22 -10.56
N PHE A 21 4.90 8.04 -9.85
CA PHE A 21 3.73 8.91 -9.98
C PHE A 21 4.05 10.37 -9.65
N GLN A 22 4.75 10.64 -8.53
CA GLN A 22 5.22 11.99 -8.19
C GLN A 22 6.15 12.58 -9.25
N ALA A 23 7.08 11.77 -9.79
CA ALA A 23 7.98 12.22 -10.85
C ALA A 23 7.22 12.60 -12.13
N ILE A 24 6.19 11.83 -12.49
CA ILE A 24 5.31 12.12 -13.63
C ILE A 24 4.48 13.38 -13.37
N GLN A 25 3.80 13.49 -12.22
CA GLN A 25 3.02 14.67 -11.85
C GLN A 25 3.88 15.95 -11.86
N ARG A 26 5.10 15.88 -11.33
CA ARG A 26 6.01 17.04 -11.32
C ARG A 26 6.42 17.46 -12.73
N ARG A 27 6.73 16.50 -13.61
CA ARG A 27 7.02 16.79 -15.03
C ARG A 27 5.82 17.40 -15.76
N VAL A 28 4.61 16.92 -15.47
CA VAL A 28 3.37 17.48 -16.03
C VAL A 28 3.17 18.91 -15.53
N SER A 29 3.34 19.15 -14.22
CA SER A 29 3.27 20.48 -13.62
C SER A 29 4.27 21.45 -14.23
N GLU A 30 5.52 21.03 -14.41
CA GLU A 30 6.59 21.85 -15.02
C GLU A 30 6.26 22.19 -16.48
N LYS A 31 5.79 21.22 -17.27
CA LYS A 31 5.37 21.46 -18.66
C LYS A 31 4.17 22.40 -18.76
N GLU A 32 3.14 22.20 -17.94
CA GLU A 32 1.96 23.09 -17.91
C GLU A 32 2.33 24.50 -17.45
N LYS A 33 3.23 24.65 -16.48
CA LYS A 33 3.74 25.97 -16.08
C LYS A 33 4.50 26.66 -17.21
N GLU A 34 5.32 25.92 -17.97
CA GLU A 34 6.05 26.46 -19.11
C GLU A 34 5.09 26.93 -20.23
N THR A 35 4.06 26.15 -20.55
CA THR A 35 3.07 26.53 -21.57
C THR A 35 2.27 27.77 -21.14
N VAL A 36 1.85 27.83 -19.88
CA VAL A 36 1.18 29.01 -19.31
C VAL A 36 2.09 30.23 -19.31
N ALA A 37 3.36 30.08 -18.90
CA ALA A 37 4.33 31.17 -18.91
C ALA A 37 4.59 31.67 -20.34
N ARG A 38 4.65 30.78 -21.32
CA ARG A 38 4.82 31.11 -22.74
C ARG A 38 3.61 31.84 -23.32
N ALA A 39 2.40 31.35 -23.04
CA ALA A 39 1.15 32.01 -23.44
C ALA A 39 1.05 33.42 -22.82
N ARG A 40 1.44 33.56 -21.56
CA ARG A 40 1.48 34.86 -20.86
C ARG A 40 2.58 35.79 -21.40
N ALA A 41 3.75 35.27 -21.78
CA ALA A 41 4.83 36.07 -22.35
C ALA A 41 4.47 36.59 -23.75
N GLY A 42 3.88 35.73 -24.59
CA GLY A 42 3.28 36.16 -25.86
C GLY A 42 2.24 37.25 -25.64
N SER A 43 1.44 37.12 -24.57
CA SER A 43 0.44 38.13 -24.20
C SER A 43 0.97 39.47 -23.76
N ARG A 44 2.08 39.50 -23.04
CA ARG A 44 2.68 40.77 -22.60
C ARG A 44 3.39 41.50 -23.74
N ILE A 45 3.95 40.78 -24.71
CA ILE A 45 4.59 41.37 -25.89
C ILE A 45 3.53 42.05 -26.76
N SER A 46 2.39 41.40 -27.03
CA SER A 46 1.28 42.02 -27.78
C SER A 46 0.68 43.26 -27.11
N ALA A 47 0.68 43.34 -25.77
CA ALA A 47 0.17 44.50 -25.04
C ALA A 47 1.16 45.68 -25.03
N ASP A 48 2.46 45.42 -24.93
CA ASP A 48 3.52 46.44 -24.97
C ASP A 48 3.69 47.02 -26.38
N GLU A 49 3.53 46.18 -27.41
CA GLU A 49 3.57 46.58 -28.82
C GLU A 49 2.37 47.46 -29.19
N ARG A 50 1.16 47.15 -28.69
CA ARG A 50 -0.03 48.02 -28.80
C ARG A 50 0.17 49.39 -28.15
N PHE A 51 0.73 49.45 -26.95
CA PHE A 51 0.96 50.73 -26.26
C PHE A 51 2.01 51.59 -26.98
N ARG A 52 3.01 50.94 -27.60
CA ARG A 52 4.05 51.62 -28.38
C ARG A 52 3.54 52.08 -29.74
N GLU A 53 2.69 51.29 -30.39
CA GLU A 53 2.08 51.62 -31.68
C GLU A 53 1.06 52.76 -31.52
N GLU A 54 0.15 52.68 -30.53
CA GLU A 54 -0.83 53.74 -30.21
C GLU A 54 -0.15 55.09 -29.85
N GLN A 55 1.03 55.06 -29.23
CA GLN A 55 1.82 56.26 -28.95
C GLN A 55 2.58 56.79 -30.19
N LEU A 56 2.88 55.96 -31.18
CA LEU A 56 3.56 56.33 -32.43
C LEU A 56 2.60 56.83 -33.52
N VAL A 57 1.28 56.55 -33.46
CA VAL A 57 0.29 57.03 -34.45
C VAL A 57 -0.15 58.51 -34.24
N SER A 58 0.56 59.30 -33.42
CA SER A 58 0.20 60.72 -33.16
C SER A 58 1.10 61.78 -33.82
N PHE A 59 2.02 61.39 -34.70
CA PHE A 59 2.90 62.34 -35.41
C PHE A 59 3.13 61.93 -36.86
N ASP A 60 2.20 62.28 -37.75
CA ASP A 60 2.44 63.11 -38.94
C ASP A 60 1.23 63.01 -39.88
N SER A 61 0.75 64.16 -40.32
CA SER A 61 -0.34 64.29 -41.28
C SER A 61 0.29 64.36 -42.66
N GLY A 62 0.16 63.32 -43.48
CA GLY A 62 0.67 63.37 -44.84
C GLY A 62 0.53 62.05 -45.59
N GLU A 63 -0.57 61.95 -46.33
CA GLU A 63 -0.79 61.17 -47.55
C GLU A 63 0.25 60.10 -47.94
N ASP A 64 -0.25 58.85 -48.05
CA ASP A 64 0.19 57.76 -48.94
C ASP A 64 0.55 56.45 -48.21
N TRP A 65 -0.45 55.62 -47.91
CA TRP A 65 -0.26 54.20 -47.59
C TRP A 65 -1.48 53.38 -48.03
N ASN A 66 -1.72 53.37 -49.33
CA ASN A 66 -2.70 52.49 -49.97
C ASN A 66 -2.03 51.20 -50.49
N GLN A 67 -1.23 50.48 -49.67
CA GLN A 67 -0.69 49.17 -50.10
C GLN A 67 -0.06 48.32 -48.97
N MET A 68 -0.82 47.95 -47.93
CA MET A 68 -0.45 46.76 -47.13
C MET A 68 -1.65 46.24 -46.32
N GLN A 69 -2.81 46.02 -46.95
CA GLN A 69 -4.00 45.51 -46.26
C GLN A 69 -4.25 44.01 -46.52
N SER A 70 -3.17 43.23 -46.58
CA SER A 70 -3.29 41.78 -46.61
C SER A 70 -2.12 41.15 -45.91
N GLN A 71 -2.43 40.45 -44.81
CA GLN A 71 -1.57 39.47 -44.14
C GLN A 71 -0.72 39.98 -42.98
N GLU A 72 -1.35 40.64 -42.01
CA GLU A 72 -1.01 40.37 -40.62
C GLU A 72 -2.29 39.89 -39.95
N GLU A 73 -2.35 38.57 -39.81
CA GLU A 73 -3.33 37.87 -38.98
C GLU A 73 -3.01 38.29 -37.54
N ASP A 74 -3.59 39.42 -37.19
CA ASP A 74 -3.51 40.11 -35.92
C ASP A 74 -3.76 39.09 -34.81
N VAL A 75 -2.71 38.67 -34.10
CA VAL A 75 -2.82 37.76 -32.95
C VAL A 75 -3.39 38.58 -31.79
N ALA A 76 -4.65 38.99 -31.94
CA ALA A 76 -5.45 39.60 -30.91
C ALA A 76 -5.78 38.50 -29.90
N ILE A 77 -5.06 38.52 -28.79
CA ILE A 77 -5.31 37.61 -27.68
C ILE A 77 -6.73 37.87 -27.20
N THR A 78 -7.56 36.87 -27.39
CA THR A 78 -9.00 36.98 -27.19
C THR A 78 -9.28 36.86 -25.69
N GLU A 79 -10.40 37.40 -25.21
CA GLU A 79 -10.86 37.19 -23.82
C GLU A 79 -10.90 35.69 -23.45
N GLN A 80 -11.12 34.83 -24.45
CA GLN A 80 -11.02 33.38 -24.40
C GLN A 80 -9.61 32.85 -24.01
N ASP A 81 -8.52 33.49 -24.46
CA ASP A 81 -7.15 33.07 -24.14
C ASP A 81 -6.81 33.36 -22.67
N LEU A 82 -7.28 34.49 -22.13
CA LEU A 82 -7.13 34.84 -20.72
C LEU A 82 -7.91 33.87 -19.82
N GLU A 83 -9.11 33.48 -20.25
CA GLU A 83 -9.93 32.50 -19.55
C GLU A 83 -9.28 31.11 -19.55
N LEU A 84 -8.72 30.69 -20.70
CA LEU A 84 -7.96 29.46 -20.84
C LEU A 84 -6.71 29.44 -19.94
N ILE A 85 -5.96 30.54 -19.87
CA ILE A 85 -4.80 30.68 -18.98
C ILE A 85 -5.22 30.52 -17.51
N LYS A 86 -6.33 31.13 -17.12
CA LYS A 86 -6.86 31.05 -15.75
C LYS A 86 -7.32 29.64 -15.39
N GLU A 87 -7.97 28.94 -16.31
CA GLU A 87 -8.35 27.53 -16.14
C GLU A 87 -7.11 26.65 -15.94
N ARG A 88 -6.07 26.86 -16.76
CA ARG A 88 -4.79 26.15 -16.66
C ARG A 88 -4.05 26.42 -15.34
N GLU A 89 -4.00 27.68 -14.88
CA GLU A 89 -3.43 28.02 -13.57
C GLU A 89 -4.18 27.30 -12.43
N THR A 90 -5.51 27.18 -12.54
CA THR A 90 -6.32 26.47 -11.55
C THR A 90 -6.00 24.98 -11.55
N ALA A 91 -5.87 24.36 -12.72
CA ALA A 91 -5.46 22.96 -12.86
C ALA A 91 -4.04 22.71 -12.30
N ILE A 92 -3.09 23.64 -12.51
CA ILE A 92 -1.74 23.55 -11.94
C ILE A 92 -1.79 23.60 -10.40
N ARG A 93 -2.58 24.49 -9.81
CA ARG A 93 -2.73 24.56 -8.34
C ARG A 93 -3.33 23.27 -7.77
N GLN A 94 -4.28 22.69 -8.49
CA GLN A 94 -4.86 21.40 -8.08
C GLN A 94 -3.81 20.28 -8.15
N LEU A 95 -3.00 20.25 -9.20
CA LEU A 95 -1.89 19.30 -9.33
C LEU A 95 -0.84 19.46 -8.20
N GLU A 96 -0.56 20.68 -7.76
CA GLU A 96 0.32 20.94 -6.61
C GLU A 96 -0.28 20.42 -5.30
N ALA A 97 -1.59 20.56 -5.10
CA ALA A 97 -2.30 20.00 -3.96
C ALA A 97 -2.24 18.47 -3.98
N ASP A 98 -2.49 17.85 -5.15
CA ASP A 98 -2.41 16.39 -5.30
C ASP A 98 -1.01 15.85 -4.95
N ILE A 99 0.06 16.58 -5.30
CA ILE A 99 1.44 16.21 -4.93
C ILE A 99 1.65 16.23 -3.40
N LEU A 100 1.04 17.18 -2.70
CA LEU A 100 1.10 17.27 -1.24
C LEU A 100 0.34 16.11 -0.59
N ASP A 101 -0.83 15.77 -1.11
CA ASP A 101 -1.62 14.62 -0.64
C ASP A 101 -0.84 13.31 -0.80
N VAL A 102 -0.13 13.15 -1.92
CA VAL A 102 0.75 11.99 -2.14
C VAL A 102 1.89 11.93 -1.11
N ASN A 103 2.46 13.07 -0.71
CA ASN A 103 3.46 13.11 0.36
C ASN A 103 2.87 12.67 1.70
N GLN A 104 1.62 13.05 1.97
CA GLN A 104 0.90 12.64 3.18
C GLN A 104 0.63 11.14 3.20
N ILE A 105 0.19 10.55 2.07
CA ILE A 105 0.07 9.09 1.92
C ILE A 105 1.40 8.39 2.25
N PHE A 106 2.53 8.97 1.85
CA PHE A 106 3.86 8.41 2.14
C PHE A 106 4.18 8.42 3.64
N LYS A 107 3.83 9.49 4.35
CA LYS A 107 4.01 9.61 5.81
C LYS A 107 3.08 8.67 6.57
N ASP A 108 1.83 8.57 6.15
CA ASP A 108 0.82 7.69 6.76
C ASP A 108 1.20 6.22 6.56
N LEU A 109 1.72 5.88 5.39
CA LEU A 109 2.27 4.55 5.12
C LEU A 109 3.45 4.24 6.06
N ALA A 110 4.41 5.16 6.19
CA ALA A 110 5.57 5.02 7.09
C ALA A 110 5.14 4.78 8.55
N MET A 111 4.12 5.51 9.02
CA MET A 111 3.54 5.34 10.35
C MET A 111 2.84 3.99 10.51
N MET A 112 2.00 3.59 9.54
CA MET A 112 1.26 2.32 9.57
C MET A 112 2.20 1.10 9.61
N ILE A 113 3.40 1.20 9.03
CA ILE A 113 4.40 0.14 9.08
C ILE A 113 5.00 0.02 10.48
N HIS A 114 5.36 1.16 11.08
CA HIS A 114 5.92 1.22 12.43
C HIS A 114 4.95 0.60 13.44
N ASP A 115 3.67 0.99 13.39
CA ASP A 115 2.66 0.51 14.34
C ASP A 115 2.28 -0.97 14.14
N GLN A 116 2.36 -1.48 12.91
CA GLN A 116 2.09 -2.89 12.64
C GLN A 116 3.32 -3.80 12.87
N GLY A 117 4.47 -3.27 13.33
CA GLY A 117 5.64 -4.07 13.69
C GLY A 117 5.38 -5.01 14.86
N ASP A 118 4.78 -4.48 15.94
CA ASP A 118 4.59 -5.20 17.20
C ASP A 118 3.49 -6.28 17.14
N MET A 119 2.43 -6.04 16.35
CA MET A 119 1.30 -6.98 16.24
C MET A 119 1.67 -8.24 15.46
N ILE A 120 2.51 -8.14 14.42
CA ILE A 120 2.97 -9.29 13.63
C ILE A 120 3.81 -10.24 14.50
N ASP A 121 4.63 -9.68 15.39
CA ASP A 121 5.47 -10.48 16.29
C ASP A 121 4.62 -11.31 17.27
N SER A 122 3.47 -10.77 17.72
CA SER A 122 2.52 -11.50 18.59
C SER A 122 1.81 -12.66 17.88
N ILE A 123 1.47 -12.51 16.60
CA ILE A 123 0.84 -13.57 15.81
C ILE A 123 1.85 -14.69 15.55
N GLU A 124 3.09 -14.34 15.19
CA GLU A 124 4.16 -15.32 14.95
C GLU A 124 4.45 -16.12 16.24
N ALA A 125 4.54 -15.45 17.39
CA ALA A 125 4.70 -16.11 18.68
C ALA A 125 3.54 -17.07 19.01
N ASN A 126 2.30 -16.66 18.73
CA ASN A 126 1.12 -17.51 18.97
C ASN A 126 1.07 -18.72 18.02
N VAL A 127 1.46 -18.54 16.75
CA VAL A 127 1.50 -19.63 15.77
C VAL A 127 2.62 -20.63 16.11
N GLU A 128 3.81 -20.16 16.46
CA GLU A 128 4.92 -21.01 16.90
C GLU A 128 4.55 -21.76 18.19
N SER A 129 3.95 -21.07 19.16
CA SER A 129 3.45 -21.70 20.37
C SER A 129 2.39 -22.77 20.06
N ALA A 130 1.46 -22.50 19.15
CA ALA A 130 0.44 -23.46 18.74
C ALA A 130 1.06 -24.71 18.08
N GLU A 131 2.04 -24.54 17.19
CA GLU A 131 2.78 -25.64 16.56
C GLU A 131 3.42 -26.54 17.63
N VAL A 132 4.18 -25.94 18.55
CA VAL A 132 4.83 -26.67 19.66
C VAL A 132 3.81 -27.38 20.54
N HIS A 133 2.65 -26.77 20.80
CA HIS A 133 1.58 -27.40 21.57
C HIS A 133 0.96 -28.59 20.85
N VAL A 134 0.73 -28.50 19.53
CA VAL A 134 0.21 -29.61 18.72
C VAL A 134 1.21 -30.77 18.65
N GLU A 135 2.50 -30.49 18.47
CA GLU A 135 3.54 -31.52 18.46
C GLU A 135 3.60 -32.27 19.81
N ARG A 136 3.65 -31.52 20.92
CA ARG A 136 3.64 -32.12 22.26
C ARG A 136 2.35 -32.89 22.54
N ALA A 137 1.19 -32.38 22.11
CA ALA A 137 -0.08 -33.08 22.26
C ALA A 137 -0.09 -34.41 21.48
N SER A 138 0.45 -34.41 20.26
CA SER A 138 0.60 -35.62 19.44
C SER A 138 1.49 -36.66 20.15
N GLU A 139 2.63 -36.23 20.70
CA GLU A 139 3.54 -37.13 21.42
C GLU A 139 2.87 -37.72 22.67
N GLN A 140 2.15 -36.89 23.45
CA GLN A 140 1.43 -37.35 24.63
C GLN A 140 0.30 -38.33 24.27
N LEU A 141 -0.43 -38.09 23.17
CA LEU A 141 -1.46 -39.01 22.68
C LEU A 141 -0.85 -40.36 22.25
N GLN A 142 0.30 -40.35 21.57
CA GLN A 142 1.01 -41.59 21.22
C GLN A 142 1.46 -42.37 22.46
N ARG A 143 2.03 -41.68 23.46
CA ARG A 143 2.43 -42.30 24.73
C ARG A 143 1.21 -42.88 25.47
N ALA A 144 0.12 -42.12 25.55
CA ALA A 144 -1.13 -42.57 26.18
C ALA A 144 -1.68 -43.84 25.50
N ALA A 145 -1.71 -43.87 24.16
CA ALA A 145 -2.13 -45.05 23.39
C ALA A 145 -1.23 -46.27 23.67
N TYR A 146 0.09 -46.06 23.75
CA TYR A 146 1.04 -47.11 24.11
C TYR A 146 0.77 -47.68 25.51
N TYR A 147 0.60 -46.80 26.51
CA TYR A 147 0.31 -47.22 27.89
C TYR A 147 -1.04 -47.92 28.00
N GLN A 148 -2.08 -47.46 27.30
CA GLN A 148 -3.40 -48.09 27.29
C GLN A 148 -3.32 -49.52 26.76
N LYS A 149 -2.60 -49.74 25.65
CA LYS A 149 -2.40 -51.08 25.08
C LYS A 149 -1.65 -52.00 26.04
N LYS A 150 -0.63 -51.49 26.75
CA LYS A 150 0.14 -52.27 27.73
C LYS A 150 -0.67 -52.57 29.00
N SER A 151 -1.46 -51.61 29.47
CA SER A 151 -2.32 -51.74 30.65
C SER A 151 -3.35 -52.85 30.49
N ARG A 152 -3.99 -52.96 29.31
CA ARG A 152 -4.93 -54.05 28.99
C ARG A 152 -4.30 -55.44 29.18
N LYS A 153 -3.07 -55.65 28.70
CA LYS A 153 -2.37 -56.93 28.87
C LYS A 153 -2.09 -57.22 30.34
N LYS A 154 -1.62 -56.22 31.10
CA LYS A 154 -1.36 -56.36 32.53
C LYS A 154 -2.63 -56.67 33.32
N MET A 155 -3.74 -56.01 32.98
CA MET A 155 -5.05 -56.23 33.60
C MET A 155 -5.54 -57.67 33.37
N CYS A 156 -5.42 -58.22 32.15
CA CYS A 156 -5.75 -59.62 31.90
C CYS A 156 -4.88 -60.59 32.73
N ILE A 157 -3.56 -60.33 32.83
CA ILE A 157 -2.66 -61.16 33.63
C ILE A 157 -3.05 -61.12 35.12
N LEU A 158 -3.40 -59.94 35.63
CA LEU A 158 -3.81 -59.76 37.03
C LEU A 158 -5.12 -60.52 37.32
N ILE A 159 -6.11 -60.41 36.43
CA ILE A 159 -7.38 -61.16 36.54
C ILE A 159 -7.15 -62.67 36.52
N LEU A 160 -6.30 -63.17 35.61
CA LEU A 160 -5.96 -64.60 35.53
C LEU A 160 -5.28 -65.07 36.83
N GLY A 161 -4.33 -64.29 37.37
CA GLY A 161 -3.65 -64.61 38.63
C GLY A 161 -4.61 -64.70 39.82
N LEU A 162 -5.55 -63.76 39.92
CA LEU A 162 -6.59 -63.79 40.97
C LEU A 162 -7.50 -65.00 40.83
N ALA A 163 -7.94 -65.34 39.62
CA ALA A 163 -8.78 -66.51 39.37
C ALA A 163 -8.09 -67.82 39.82
N VAL A 164 -6.80 -67.98 39.51
CA VAL A 164 -6.02 -69.15 39.96
C VAL A 164 -5.90 -69.19 41.48
N ALA A 165 -5.65 -68.04 42.12
CA ALA A 165 -5.58 -67.96 43.59
C ALA A 165 -6.91 -68.39 44.26
N PHE A 166 -8.06 -67.95 43.73
CA PHE A 166 -9.37 -68.38 44.22
C PHE A 166 -9.59 -69.89 44.08
N ILE A 167 -9.15 -70.51 42.97
CA ILE A 167 -9.24 -71.96 42.77
C ILE A 167 -8.41 -72.71 43.82
N ILE A 168 -7.16 -72.28 44.05
CA ILE A 168 -6.27 -72.92 45.03
C ILE A 168 -6.87 -72.84 46.43
N ILE A 169 -7.38 -71.66 46.82
CA ILE A 169 -8.03 -71.46 48.12
C ILE A 169 -9.25 -72.38 48.26
N GLY A 170 -10.09 -72.46 47.21
CA GLY A 170 -11.27 -73.35 47.21
C GLY A 170 -10.90 -74.82 47.35
N LEU A 171 -9.86 -75.30 46.64
CA LEU A 171 -9.36 -76.66 46.76
C LEU A 171 -8.81 -76.96 48.15
N PHE A 172 -8.09 -76.01 48.76
CA PHE A 172 -7.57 -76.14 50.10
C PHE A 172 -8.70 -76.29 51.14
N PHE A 173 -9.72 -75.43 51.08
CA PHE A 173 -10.89 -75.56 51.95
C PHE A 173 -11.62 -76.88 51.74
N TRP A 174 -11.83 -77.30 50.48
CA TRP A 174 -12.47 -78.58 50.17
C TRP A 174 -11.73 -79.77 50.78
N LEU A 175 -10.39 -79.76 50.70
CA LEU A 175 -9.52 -80.80 51.23
C LEU A 175 -9.51 -80.85 52.78
N ILE A 176 -9.74 -79.71 53.44
CA ILE A 176 -9.90 -79.65 54.91
C ILE A 176 -11.28 -80.13 55.35
N THR A 177 -12.33 -79.83 54.59
CA THR A 177 -13.71 -80.18 54.95
C THR A 177 -14.07 -81.63 54.68
N LYS A 178 -13.31 -82.32 53.83
CA LYS A 178 -13.52 -83.73 53.47
C LYS A 178 -12.67 -84.66 54.32
#